data_AF-A0A4W2HUN1-F1
#
_entry.id   AF-A0A4W2HUN1-F1
#
_cell.length_a   1.000
_cell.length_b   1.000
_cell.length_c   1.000
_cell.angle_alpha   90.00
_cell.angle_beta   90.00
_cell.angle_gamma   90.00
#
_symmetry.space_group_name_H-M   'P 1'
#
loop_
_entity.id
_entity.type
_entity.pdbx_description
1 polymer ?
#
loop_
_entity_poly.entity_id
_entity_poly.type
_entity_poly.pdbx_seq_one_letter_code
_entity_poly.pdbx_strand_id
1 'polypeptide(L)'
;MPLQKFHYRNLLLGEHDVPLTCIEQIVTLNDHKRKQKVLGPNQKLKFNPTELIIYCKDFRIVRFRFDESGPESAKKVCLAIAHYSQPTDLQLLFAFEYVGKKYHNSASKANGAPLGAGGGGSQKTPLFETYSDWDREVKRTGASGWRVCSINEGYMISTCLPEYFVVPSSLADQDLKVFSHSFVGRRMPFWCWSHSNGSALVRTALIRDVLQQRKIEQRICNAITKSHPQRNDVYKSDLDKTLPNIQDIQVAFVKLKQLCVNEPFEETEEKWLSSLENTRWLEYVRAFLKHAAELVYVLESKRLSVVLQEEEGRDLSCIIASLVQVMLDPYFRTITGFQSLIQKEWVMAGYPFLDRCNHLKRSEKEAPVFLLFLDTTWQLLEQCPAAFEFSETYLAVLHDSTRVALFGTFLFNSPHQRVQQSTDSRIKGIKQDFSLGI
;
A
#
# COMPACT_ATOMS: atom_id res chain seq x y z
N MET A 1 16.46 -30.11 -15.57
CA MET A 1 16.92 -28.85 -16.17
C MET A 1 17.68 -28.08 -15.09
N PRO A 2 18.83 -27.45 -15.37
CA PRO A 2 19.42 -26.55 -14.39
C PRO A 2 18.41 -25.44 -14.11
N LEU A 3 18.13 -25.17 -12.83
CA LEU A 3 17.35 -24.02 -12.38
C LEU A 3 17.98 -22.79 -13.03
N GLN A 4 17.37 -22.30 -14.11
CA GLN A 4 17.73 -21.02 -14.70
C GLN A 4 17.37 -20.01 -13.62
N LYS A 5 18.39 -19.57 -12.85
CA LYS A 5 18.19 -18.52 -11.84
C LYS A 5 17.67 -17.32 -12.61
N PHE A 6 16.37 -17.05 -12.48
CA PHE A 6 15.79 -15.80 -12.95
C PHE A 6 16.53 -14.68 -12.22
N HIS A 7 17.44 -14.01 -12.91
CA HIS A 7 18.15 -12.88 -12.36
C HIS A 7 17.25 -11.66 -12.46
N TYR A 8 16.48 -11.43 -11.40
CA TYR A 8 15.80 -10.17 -11.17
C TYR A 8 16.86 -9.04 -11.11
N ARG A 9 16.73 -8.05 -11.98
CA ARG A 9 17.57 -6.84 -11.96
C ARG A 9 16.66 -5.62 -11.82
N ASN A 10 16.78 -4.93 -10.69
CA ASN A 10 16.11 -3.66 -10.49
C ASN A 10 16.72 -2.60 -11.45
N LEU A 11 15.88 -1.85 -12.16
CA LEU A 11 16.35 -0.82 -13.10
C LEU A 11 16.74 0.50 -12.43
N LEU A 12 16.32 0.70 -11.18
CA LEU A 12 16.59 1.92 -10.39
C LEU A 12 17.79 1.74 -9.44
N LEU A 13 18.04 0.51 -8.99
CA LEU A 13 19.02 0.17 -7.97
C LEU A 13 19.99 -0.89 -8.52
N GLY A 14 21.29 -0.68 -8.31
CA GLY A 14 22.31 -1.69 -8.52
C GLY A 14 22.19 -2.86 -7.54
N GLU A 15 22.93 -3.93 -7.82
CA GLU A 15 22.90 -5.18 -7.04
C GLU A 15 23.16 -4.97 -5.53
N HIS A 16 24.04 -4.02 -5.20
CA HIS A 16 24.42 -3.72 -3.82
C HIS A 16 23.80 -2.43 -3.27
N ASP A 17 22.88 -1.81 -4.02
CA ASP A 17 22.22 -0.59 -3.58
C ASP A 17 21.13 -0.91 -2.56
N VAL A 18 21.17 -0.18 -1.43
CA VAL A 18 20.19 -0.26 -0.36
C VAL A 18 19.61 1.14 -0.15
N PRO A 19 18.32 1.35 -0.46
CA PRO A 19 17.63 2.60 -0.11
C PRO A 19 17.69 2.81 1.40
N LEU A 20 18.01 4.03 1.84
CA LEU A 20 18.09 4.35 3.27
C LEU A 20 16.77 4.07 4.01
N THR A 21 15.64 4.25 3.36
CA THR A 21 14.29 3.93 3.87
C THR A 21 14.04 2.43 4.03
N CYS A 22 14.82 1.58 3.35
CA CYS A 22 14.79 0.12 3.49
C CYS A 22 15.62 -0.37 4.69
N ILE A 23 16.57 0.43 5.19
CA ILE A 23 17.37 0.06 6.36
C ILE A 23 16.46 -0.02 7.58
N GLU A 24 16.39 -1.19 8.21
CA GLU A 24 15.62 -1.43 9.42
C GLU A 24 16.46 -1.20 10.66
N GLN A 25 17.62 -1.85 10.71
CA GLN A 25 18.52 -1.82 11.85
C GLN A 25 19.98 -1.83 11.39
N ILE A 26 20.81 -1.09 12.12
CA ILE A 26 22.25 -1.01 11.88
C ILE A 26 22.96 -1.56 13.11
N VAL A 27 23.88 -2.49 12.91
CA VAL A 27 24.72 -3.06 13.96
C VAL A 27 26.18 -2.82 13.61
N THR A 28 26.93 -2.30 14.58
CA THR A 28 28.37 -2.08 14.47
C THR A 28 29.10 -3.04 15.39
N LEU A 29 30.19 -3.61 14.91
CA LEU A 29 30.98 -4.62 15.60
C LEU A 29 32.45 -4.18 15.70
N ASN A 30 33.13 -4.65 16.74
CA ASN A 30 34.58 -4.65 16.83
C ASN A 30 35.02 -6.04 17.32
N ASP A 31 35.55 -6.83 16.40
CA ASP A 31 35.92 -8.22 16.64
C ASP A 31 37.05 -8.34 17.67
N HIS A 32 38.06 -7.47 17.57
CA HIS A 32 39.20 -7.47 18.49
C HIS A 32 38.80 -7.21 19.94
N LYS A 33 37.78 -6.38 20.17
CA LYS A 33 37.28 -6.01 21.49
C LYS A 33 36.01 -6.77 21.88
N ARG A 34 35.50 -7.65 21.02
CA ARG A 34 34.20 -8.34 21.15
C ARG A 34 33.06 -7.41 21.56
N LYS A 35 33.01 -6.22 20.93
CA LYS A 35 31.97 -5.22 21.20
C LYS A 35 30.97 -5.20 20.05
N GLN A 36 29.70 -5.14 20.39
CA GLN A 36 28.62 -4.90 19.44
C GLN A 36 27.74 -3.75 19.91
N LYS A 37 27.18 -3.00 18.96
CA LYS A 37 26.21 -1.95 19.25
C LYS A 37 25.22 -1.78 18.11
N VAL A 38 23.93 -1.87 18.42
CA VAL A 38 22.86 -1.36 17.57
C VAL A 38 22.96 0.17 17.55
N LEU A 39 23.09 0.73 16.36
CA LEU A 39 23.35 2.16 16.17
C LEU A 39 22.07 2.88 15.75
N GLY A 40 21.58 3.76 16.62
CA GLY A 40 20.48 4.67 16.33
C GLY A 40 20.95 6.08 15.92
N PRO A 41 20.00 6.98 15.62
CA PRO A 41 20.30 8.33 15.16
C PRO A 41 20.92 9.13 16.31
N ASN A 42 21.87 10.01 15.98
CA ASN A 42 22.56 10.90 16.92
C ASN A 42 23.26 10.18 18.10
N GLN A 43 23.45 8.86 18.01
CA GLN A 43 24.17 8.11 19.03
C GLN A 43 25.68 8.20 18.83
N LYS A 44 26.44 8.27 19.93
CA LYS A 44 27.90 8.20 19.89
C LYS A 44 28.38 6.75 19.75
N LEU A 45 29.36 6.51 18.90
CA LEU A 45 30.08 5.22 18.81
C LEU A 45 31.38 5.31 19.64
N LYS A 46 31.48 4.49 20.70
CA LYS A 46 32.59 4.55 21.70
C LYS A 46 33.76 3.60 21.37
N PHE A 47 33.73 2.95 20.21
CA PHE A 47 34.78 2.07 19.73
C PHE A 47 34.97 2.27 18.22
N ASN A 48 36.05 1.73 17.67
CA ASN A 48 36.33 1.77 16.25
C ASN A 48 35.69 0.55 15.60
N PRO A 49 34.70 0.69 14.71
CA PRO A 49 34.06 -0.47 14.11
C PRO A 49 35.02 -1.19 13.15
N THR A 50 35.04 -2.51 13.20
CA THR A 50 35.71 -3.37 12.20
C THR A 50 34.70 -3.91 11.19
N GLU A 51 33.43 -3.97 11.56
CA GLU A 51 32.34 -4.45 10.71
C GLU A 51 31.06 -3.63 10.94
N LEU A 52 30.27 -3.51 9.87
CA LEU A 52 28.95 -2.91 9.83
C LEU A 52 27.97 -3.94 9.22
N ILE A 53 26.90 -4.24 9.96
CA ILE A 53 25.80 -5.08 9.50
C ILE A 53 24.56 -4.21 9.35
N ILE A 54 23.94 -4.27 8.17
CA ILE A 54 22.70 -3.58 7.83
C ILE A 54 21.61 -4.62 7.63
N TYR A 55 20.60 -4.59 8.50
CA TYR A 55 19.38 -5.38 8.35
C TYR A 55 18.37 -4.55 7.57
N CYS A 56 17.84 -5.11 6.49
CA CYS A 56 16.91 -4.43 5.60
C CYS A 56 15.48 -4.97 5.74
N LYS A 57 14.50 -4.13 5.43
CA LYS A 57 13.07 -4.48 5.42
C LYS A 57 12.70 -5.48 4.33
N ASP A 58 13.59 -5.71 3.36
CA ASP A 58 13.43 -6.56 2.19
C ASP A 58 14.19 -7.90 2.32
N PHE A 59 14.36 -8.40 3.55
CA PHE A 59 15.03 -9.66 3.88
C PHE A 59 16.55 -9.68 3.65
N ARG A 60 17.14 -8.61 3.10
CA ARG A 60 18.60 -8.54 2.91
C ARG A 60 19.33 -8.23 4.22
N ILE A 61 20.44 -8.93 4.44
CA ILE A 61 21.45 -8.59 5.44
C ILE A 61 22.74 -8.26 4.69
N VAL A 62 23.18 -7.01 4.78
CA VAL A 62 24.41 -6.56 4.12
C VAL A 62 25.50 -6.37 5.16
N ARG A 63 26.63 -7.05 4.97
CA ARG A 63 27.79 -6.99 5.88
C ARG A 63 28.97 -6.32 5.17
N PHE A 64 29.53 -5.31 5.82
CA PHE A 64 30.71 -4.58 5.35
C PHE A 64 31.85 -4.75 6.35
N ARG A 65 33.03 -5.12 5.87
CA ARG A 65 34.27 -5.11 6.65
C ARG A 65 35.12 -3.90 6.31
N PHE A 66 35.78 -3.37 7.34
CA PHE A 66 36.60 -2.16 7.28
C PHE A 66 38.09 -2.52 7.38
N ASP A 67 38.55 -3.43 6.52
CA ASP A 67 39.91 -3.98 6.59
C ASP A 67 40.98 -2.94 6.18
N GLU A 68 40.69 -2.15 5.14
CA GLU A 68 41.62 -1.16 4.58
C GLU A 68 41.32 0.28 5.03
N SER A 69 40.14 0.53 5.58
CA SER A 69 39.70 1.86 5.98
C SER A 69 40.19 2.20 7.40
N GLY A 70 40.76 3.40 7.56
CA GLY A 70 41.13 3.91 8.88
C GLY A 70 39.93 3.97 9.86
N PRO A 71 40.17 3.79 11.18
CA PRO A 71 39.12 3.67 12.20
C PRO A 71 38.16 4.88 12.26
N GLU A 72 38.67 6.07 11.93
CA GLU A 72 37.86 7.27 11.86
C GLU A 72 36.89 7.27 10.68
N SER A 73 37.33 6.80 9.50
CA SER A 73 36.50 6.72 8.30
C SER A 73 35.37 5.71 8.49
N ALA A 74 35.68 4.52 9.01
CA ALA A 74 34.68 3.50 9.33
C ALA A 74 33.62 4.05 10.29
N LYS A 75 34.05 4.74 11.34
CA LYS A 75 33.16 5.40 12.30
C LYS A 75 32.29 6.48 11.66
N LYS A 76 32.85 7.32 10.78
CA LYS A 76 32.11 8.36 10.05
C LYS A 76 31.01 7.75 9.17
N VAL A 77 31.33 6.70 8.42
CA VAL A 77 30.36 6.00 7.56
C VAL A 77 29.21 5.41 8.40
N CYS A 78 29.51 4.67 9.47
CA CYS A 78 28.48 4.09 10.32
C CYS A 78 27.54 5.16 10.92
N LEU A 79 28.11 6.27 11.42
CA LEU A 79 27.33 7.36 11.99
C LEU A 79 26.48 8.09 10.94
N ALA A 80 27.02 8.29 9.73
CA ALA A 80 26.28 8.92 8.64
C ALA A 80 25.08 8.07 8.20
N ILE A 81 25.28 6.76 7.99
CA ILE A 81 24.19 5.85 7.62
C ILE A 81 23.12 5.81 8.72
N ALA A 82 23.52 5.74 10.01
CA ALA A 82 22.58 5.76 11.13
C ALA A 82 21.80 7.07 11.26
N HIS A 83 22.40 8.21 10.89
CA HIS A 83 21.71 9.49 10.87
C HIS A 83 20.72 9.59 9.71
N TYR A 84 21.15 9.33 8.47
CA TYR A 84 20.32 9.54 7.28
C TYR A 84 19.28 8.43 7.02
N SER A 85 19.41 7.25 7.61
CA SER A 85 18.40 6.18 7.54
C SER A 85 17.17 6.42 8.42
N GLN A 86 17.18 7.47 9.24
CA GLN A 86 16.09 7.80 10.15
C GLN A 86 15.68 9.28 10.01
N PRO A 87 15.07 9.65 8.87
CA PRO A 87 14.64 11.02 8.63
C PRO A 87 13.58 11.44 9.66
N THR A 88 13.76 12.61 10.26
CA THR A 88 12.85 13.16 11.29
C THR A 88 11.59 13.80 10.69
N ASP A 89 11.66 14.19 9.43
CA ASP A 89 10.58 14.85 8.69
C ASP A 89 10.42 14.23 7.30
N LEU A 90 9.20 14.31 6.76
CA LEU A 90 8.87 13.84 5.43
C LEU A 90 9.72 14.53 4.35
N GLN A 91 10.03 15.82 4.52
CA GLN A 91 10.82 16.61 3.57
C GLN A 91 12.26 16.13 3.41
N LEU A 92 12.76 15.33 4.37
CA LEU A 92 14.10 14.75 4.33
C LEU A 92 14.16 13.44 3.54
N LEU A 93 13.02 12.93 3.06
CA LEU A 93 13.00 11.77 2.18
C LEU A 93 13.57 12.12 0.80
N PHE A 94 14.32 11.18 0.23
CA PHE A 94 15.03 11.38 -1.03
C PHE A 94 14.11 11.79 -2.20
N ALA A 95 12.84 11.38 -2.20
CA ALA A 95 11.85 11.78 -3.20
C ALA A 95 11.78 13.29 -3.42
N PHE A 96 11.87 14.09 -2.35
CA PHE A 96 11.76 15.54 -2.42
C PHE A 96 12.98 16.17 -3.12
N GLU A 97 14.18 15.64 -2.89
CA GLU A 97 15.39 16.08 -3.58
C GLU A 97 15.44 15.58 -5.04
N TYR A 98 15.09 14.31 -5.27
CA TYR A 98 15.10 13.68 -6.59
C TYR A 98 14.20 14.41 -7.58
N VAL A 99 12.97 14.70 -7.16
CA VAL A 99 11.98 15.46 -7.94
C VAL A 99 12.47 16.88 -8.20
N GLY A 100 13.04 17.55 -7.20
CA GLY A 100 13.64 18.88 -7.36
C GLY A 100 14.67 18.91 -8.50
N LYS A 101 15.59 17.94 -8.56
CA LYS A 101 16.63 17.88 -9.60
C LYS A 101 16.07 17.57 -11.00
N LYS A 102 15.12 16.64 -11.14
CA LYS A 102 14.57 16.24 -12.46
C LYS A 102 13.71 17.35 -13.08
N TYR A 103 12.93 18.08 -12.27
CA TYR A 103 12.09 19.17 -12.74
C TYR A 103 12.85 20.50 -12.89
N HIS A 104 13.86 20.80 -12.05
CA HIS A 104 14.67 22.01 -12.22
C HIS A 104 15.70 21.91 -13.36
N ASN A 105 16.27 20.73 -13.64
CA ASN A 105 17.20 20.56 -14.77
C ASN A 105 16.51 20.56 -16.15
N SER A 106 15.18 20.42 -16.20
CA SER A 106 14.42 20.56 -17.45
C SER A 106 14.28 22.02 -17.93
N ALA A 107 14.76 23.00 -17.15
CA ALA A 107 14.80 24.41 -17.54
C ALA A 107 16.04 24.80 -18.37
N SER A 108 17.03 23.91 -18.55
CA SER A 108 18.21 24.15 -19.39
C SER A 108 18.22 23.25 -20.63
N LYS A 109 17.54 23.72 -21.69
CA LYS A 109 17.65 23.36 -23.12
C LYS A 109 17.88 21.89 -23.50
N ALA A 110 16.86 21.30 -24.14
CA ALA A 110 17.04 20.66 -25.45
C ALA A 110 15.72 20.72 -26.24
N ASN A 111 15.82 21.16 -27.50
CA ASN A 111 14.71 21.18 -28.45
C ASN A 111 14.11 19.78 -28.63
N GLY A 112 12.78 19.69 -28.58
CA GLY A 112 11.99 18.69 -29.30
C GLY A 112 11.97 17.27 -28.75
N ALA A 113 11.28 17.05 -27.63
CA ALA A 113 10.31 15.97 -27.42
C ALA A 113 9.82 15.99 -25.96
N PRO A 114 8.51 15.93 -25.67
CA PRO A 114 8.05 15.63 -24.32
C PRO A 114 8.48 14.20 -23.99
N LEU A 115 9.42 14.03 -23.05
CA LEU A 115 9.61 12.76 -22.37
C LEU A 115 8.33 12.47 -21.58
N GLY A 116 7.45 11.67 -22.18
CA GLY A 116 6.09 11.38 -21.72
C GLY A 116 5.02 11.36 -22.82
N ALA A 117 5.35 11.78 -24.05
CA ALA A 117 4.49 11.62 -25.22
C ALA A 117 5.11 10.62 -26.20
N GLY A 118 5.32 9.38 -25.74
CA GLY A 118 5.48 8.24 -26.65
C GLY A 118 4.15 7.99 -27.34
N GLY A 119 4.04 8.41 -28.60
CA GLY A 119 2.90 8.13 -29.44
C GLY A 119 2.72 6.62 -29.61
N GLY A 120 1.61 6.11 -29.10
CA GLY A 120 1.21 4.73 -29.25
C GLY A 120 0.10 4.35 -28.30
N GLY A 121 -1.08 4.98 -28.39
CA GLY A 121 -2.39 4.47 -27.93
C GLY A 121 -2.52 3.78 -26.56
N SER A 122 -1.55 3.88 -25.64
CA SER A 122 -1.57 3.15 -24.38
C SER A 122 -2.51 3.87 -23.42
N GLN A 123 -3.50 3.15 -22.90
CA GLN A 123 -4.43 3.71 -21.91
C GLN A 123 -3.64 4.19 -20.70
N LYS A 124 -3.68 5.51 -20.44
CA LYS A 124 -3.03 6.11 -19.29
C LYS A 124 -3.78 5.71 -18.01
N THR A 125 -3.06 5.27 -16.99
CA THR A 125 -3.61 4.89 -15.68
C THR A 125 -4.48 6.00 -15.09
N PRO A 126 -5.76 5.75 -14.76
CA PRO A 126 -6.62 6.72 -14.11
C PRO A 126 -6.07 7.11 -12.73
N LEU A 127 -5.99 8.40 -12.45
CA LEU A 127 -5.46 8.91 -11.17
C LEU A 127 -6.54 9.09 -10.10
N PHE A 128 -7.83 9.08 -10.46
CA PHE A 128 -8.96 9.27 -9.53
C PHE A 128 -8.89 10.58 -8.72
N GLU A 129 -8.25 11.61 -9.27
CA GLU A 129 -8.13 12.93 -8.65
C GLU A 129 -9.29 13.86 -9.03
N THR A 130 -9.96 13.59 -10.16
CA THR A 130 -11.00 14.45 -10.70
C THR A 130 -12.35 13.75 -10.70
N TYR A 131 -13.44 14.53 -10.66
CA TYR A 131 -14.80 14.04 -10.84
C TYR A 131 -14.92 13.10 -12.06
N SER A 132 -14.33 13.50 -13.19
CA SER A 132 -14.41 12.76 -14.45
C SER A 132 -13.71 11.40 -14.39
N ASP A 133 -12.68 11.22 -13.55
CA ASP A 133 -12.03 9.92 -13.39
C ASP A 133 -12.97 8.92 -12.73
N TRP A 134 -13.64 9.32 -11.65
CA TRP A 134 -14.64 8.51 -10.95
C TRP A 134 -15.86 8.21 -11.82
N ASP A 135 -16.34 9.20 -12.58
CA ASP A 135 -17.47 9.03 -13.49
C ASP A 135 -17.16 8.03 -14.62
N ARG A 136 -15.93 8.05 -15.16
CA ARG A 136 -15.50 7.04 -16.14
C ARG A 136 -15.49 5.63 -15.56
N GLU A 137 -15.04 5.46 -14.31
CA GLU A 137 -15.04 4.16 -13.66
C GLU A 137 -16.47 3.66 -13.35
N VAL A 138 -17.36 4.53 -12.87
CA VAL A 138 -18.80 4.22 -12.70
C VAL A 138 -19.43 3.74 -14.01
N LYS A 139 -19.12 4.42 -15.12
CA LYS A 139 -19.58 4.04 -16.46
C LYS A 139 -18.98 2.72 -16.93
N ARG A 140 -17.68 2.48 -16.70
CA ARG A 140 -16.99 1.22 -17.05
C ARG A 140 -17.65 0.02 -16.39
N THR A 141 -18.02 0.14 -15.11
CA THR A 141 -18.68 -0.93 -14.35
C THR A 141 -20.20 -0.99 -14.51
N GLY A 142 -20.81 -0.07 -15.27
CA GLY A 142 -22.27 -0.01 -15.44
C GLY A 142 -23.05 0.32 -14.16
N ALA A 143 -22.45 1.07 -13.22
CA ALA A 143 -23.00 1.33 -11.89
C ALA A 143 -24.09 2.44 -11.90
N SER A 144 -25.20 2.22 -12.61
CA SER A 144 -26.24 3.25 -12.86
C SER A 144 -26.98 3.75 -11.61
N GLY A 145 -27.01 2.97 -10.52
CA GLY A 145 -27.59 3.36 -9.23
C GLY A 145 -26.68 4.24 -8.36
N TRP A 146 -25.51 4.61 -8.87
CA TRP A 146 -24.44 5.28 -8.16
C TRP A 146 -24.06 6.60 -8.84
N ARG A 147 -23.57 7.57 -8.05
CA ARG A 147 -23.14 8.88 -8.54
C ARG A 147 -21.82 9.30 -7.91
N VAL A 148 -21.05 10.08 -8.65
CA VAL A 148 -19.90 10.79 -8.10
C VAL A 148 -20.39 11.92 -7.19
N CYS A 149 -19.73 12.04 -6.05
CA CYS A 149 -20.02 12.95 -4.95
C CYS A 149 -18.83 13.90 -4.78
N SER A 150 -19.11 15.20 -4.65
CA SER A 150 -18.10 16.25 -4.45
C SER A 150 -18.19 16.91 -3.08
N ILE A 151 -18.91 16.33 -2.12
CA ILE A 151 -19.07 16.94 -0.79
C ILE A 151 -17.75 17.14 -0.04
N ASN A 152 -16.71 16.39 -0.42
CA ASN A 152 -15.39 16.45 0.19
C ASN A 152 -14.37 17.20 -0.67
N GLU A 153 -14.81 17.95 -1.69
CA GLU A 153 -13.94 18.87 -2.44
C GLU A 153 -13.24 19.84 -1.47
N GLY A 154 -11.94 20.04 -1.65
CA GLY A 154 -11.10 20.78 -0.70
C GLY A 154 -10.89 20.07 0.64
N TYR A 155 -11.22 18.77 0.74
CA TYR A 155 -11.16 17.96 1.97
C TYR A 155 -11.98 18.51 3.14
N MET A 156 -13.08 19.21 2.83
CA MET A 156 -13.90 19.92 3.80
C MET A 156 -14.64 19.00 4.80
N ILE A 157 -14.81 17.72 4.46
CA ILE A 157 -15.51 16.74 5.31
C ILE A 157 -14.54 15.81 6.01
N SER A 158 -13.62 15.20 5.26
CA SER A 158 -12.62 14.25 5.77
C SER A 158 -11.29 14.41 5.04
N THR A 159 -10.22 14.55 5.82
CA THR A 159 -8.84 14.56 5.33
C THR A 159 -8.31 13.16 4.99
N CYS A 160 -9.10 12.12 5.27
CA CYS A 160 -8.74 10.74 4.98
C CYS A 160 -9.43 10.21 3.72
N LEU A 161 -10.49 10.85 3.22
CA LEU A 161 -11.17 10.51 1.96
C LEU A 161 -10.61 11.30 0.77
N PRO A 162 -10.79 10.82 -0.47
CA PRO A 162 -10.52 11.63 -1.65
C PRO A 162 -11.55 12.77 -1.78
N GLU A 163 -11.23 13.79 -2.57
CA GLU A 163 -12.12 14.94 -2.81
C GLU A 163 -13.42 14.53 -3.51
N TYR A 164 -13.29 13.58 -4.44
CA TYR A 164 -14.40 12.96 -5.14
C TYR A 164 -14.42 11.46 -4.84
N PHE A 165 -15.62 10.93 -4.63
CA PHE A 165 -15.87 9.50 -4.42
C PHE A 165 -17.30 9.17 -4.84
N VAL A 166 -17.66 7.89 -4.85
CA VAL A 166 -18.95 7.44 -5.39
C VAL A 166 -19.87 6.95 -4.28
N VAL A 167 -21.15 7.33 -4.35
CA VAL A 167 -22.19 7.03 -3.36
C VAL A 167 -23.49 6.62 -4.06
N PRO A 168 -24.45 5.95 -3.37
CA PRO A 168 -25.75 5.67 -3.95
C PRO A 168 -26.46 6.96 -4.38
N SER A 169 -27.03 6.99 -5.57
CA SER A 169 -27.69 8.18 -6.13
C SER A 169 -28.86 8.67 -5.27
N SER A 170 -29.48 7.78 -4.50
CA SER A 170 -30.59 8.12 -3.60
C SER A 170 -30.18 8.78 -2.28
N LEU A 171 -28.90 8.83 -1.94
CA LEU A 171 -28.41 9.60 -0.78
C LEU A 171 -28.16 11.04 -1.18
N ALA A 172 -28.76 11.99 -0.48
CA ALA A 172 -28.53 13.41 -0.70
C ALA A 172 -27.22 13.86 -0.04
N ASP A 173 -26.56 14.86 -0.61
CA ASP A 173 -25.33 15.43 -0.04
C ASP A 173 -25.52 15.99 1.37
N GLN A 174 -26.70 16.54 1.67
CA GLN A 174 -27.03 17.04 3.00
C GLN A 174 -27.08 15.90 4.04
N ASP A 175 -27.67 14.76 3.69
CA ASP A 175 -27.69 13.55 4.54
C ASP A 175 -26.25 13.09 4.82
N LEU A 176 -25.42 13.01 3.78
CA LEU A 176 -24.02 12.58 3.90
C LEU A 176 -23.20 13.52 4.79
N LYS A 177 -23.37 14.84 4.66
CA LYS A 177 -22.70 15.83 5.52
C LYS A 177 -23.09 15.65 6.99
N VAL A 178 -24.37 15.40 7.28
CA VAL A 178 -24.83 15.15 8.65
C VAL A 178 -24.25 13.85 9.18
N PHE A 179 -24.42 12.74 8.45
CA PHE A 179 -23.93 11.43 8.85
C PHE A 179 -22.42 11.40 9.02
N SER A 180 -21.70 12.30 8.35
CA SER A 180 -20.24 12.29 8.37
C SER A 180 -19.61 12.35 9.76
N HIS A 181 -20.25 13.08 10.66
CA HIS A 181 -19.80 13.27 12.04
C HIS A 181 -19.84 11.99 12.88
N SER A 182 -20.65 11.01 12.47
CA SER A 182 -20.87 9.78 13.24
C SER A 182 -19.83 8.70 12.94
N PHE A 183 -19.09 8.77 11.83
CA PHE A 183 -18.12 7.72 11.47
C PHE A 183 -16.72 8.05 11.95
N VAL A 184 -15.96 6.99 12.27
CA VAL A 184 -14.52 7.07 12.51
C VAL A 184 -13.84 7.76 11.32
N GLY A 185 -13.02 8.78 11.61
CA GLY A 185 -12.30 9.55 10.58
C GLY A 185 -13.20 10.27 9.58
N ARG A 186 -14.51 10.39 9.86
CA ARG A 186 -15.52 10.89 8.91
C ARG A 186 -15.44 10.15 7.56
N ARG A 187 -15.21 8.84 7.59
CA ARG A 187 -15.07 7.98 6.41
C ARG A 187 -16.39 7.28 6.10
N MET A 188 -17.18 7.95 5.28
CA MET A 188 -18.54 7.54 4.91
C MET A 188 -18.46 6.28 4.05
N PRO A 189 -19.57 5.53 3.93
CA PRO A 189 -19.65 4.49 2.93
C PRO A 189 -19.36 5.06 1.56
N PHE A 190 -18.37 4.50 0.88
CA PHE A 190 -18.05 4.83 -0.50
C PHE A 190 -17.97 3.54 -1.33
N TRP A 191 -18.37 3.69 -2.57
CA TRP A 191 -18.40 2.62 -3.56
C TRP A 191 -17.00 2.24 -4.01
N CYS A 192 -16.76 0.93 -4.12
CA CYS A 192 -15.54 0.37 -4.66
C CYS A 192 -15.77 -0.12 -6.09
N TRP A 193 -16.81 -0.92 -6.30
CA TRP A 193 -17.05 -1.62 -7.56
C TRP A 193 -18.50 -2.10 -7.69
N SER A 194 -18.95 -2.33 -8.92
CA SER A 194 -20.25 -2.97 -9.20
C SER A 194 -20.11 -4.11 -10.20
N HIS A 195 -20.81 -5.20 -9.90
CA HIS A 195 -20.98 -6.33 -10.79
C HIS A 195 -22.00 -5.99 -11.88
N SER A 196 -21.85 -6.61 -13.05
CA SER A 196 -22.83 -6.56 -14.14
C SER A 196 -24.22 -7.07 -13.76
N ASN A 197 -24.34 -7.78 -12.63
CA ASN A 197 -25.61 -8.29 -12.11
C ASN A 197 -26.35 -7.26 -11.23
N GLY A 198 -25.72 -6.10 -10.98
CA GLY A 198 -26.25 -5.01 -10.15
C GLY A 198 -25.75 -4.98 -8.70
N SER A 199 -25.08 -6.02 -8.24
CA SER A 199 -24.48 -6.07 -6.89
C SER A 199 -23.32 -5.10 -6.79
N ALA A 200 -23.19 -4.42 -5.65
CA ALA A 200 -22.13 -3.47 -5.41
C ALA A 200 -21.25 -3.87 -4.22
N LEU A 201 -19.96 -3.56 -4.31
CA LEU A 201 -19.01 -3.65 -3.23
C LEU A 201 -18.76 -2.24 -2.67
N VAL A 202 -18.92 -2.10 -1.35
CA VAL A 202 -18.89 -0.82 -0.65
C VAL A 202 -17.98 -0.96 0.56
N ARG A 203 -17.19 0.07 0.87
CA ARG A 203 -16.38 0.14 2.09
C ARG A 203 -16.92 1.22 3.01
N THR A 204 -16.90 0.96 4.31
CA THR A 204 -17.31 1.92 5.33
C THR A 204 -16.45 1.78 6.58
N ALA A 205 -16.20 2.91 7.26
CA ALA A 205 -15.67 2.90 8.61
C ALA A 205 -16.77 2.55 9.64
N LEU A 206 -16.40 2.31 10.90
CA LEU A 206 -17.35 2.14 12.00
C LEU A 206 -18.07 3.46 12.34
N ILE A 207 -19.32 3.34 12.81
CA ILE A 207 -20.11 4.45 13.35
C ILE A 207 -19.88 4.49 14.87
N ARG A 208 -19.33 5.60 15.38
CA ARG A 208 -19.05 5.80 16.82
C ARG A 208 -20.30 6.13 17.63
N ASP A 209 -21.27 6.81 17.00
CA ASP A 209 -22.51 7.22 17.67
C ASP A 209 -23.48 6.02 17.78
N VAL A 210 -23.41 5.32 18.91
CA VAL A 210 -24.23 4.12 19.19
C VAL A 210 -25.73 4.41 19.15
N LEU A 211 -26.16 5.63 19.50
CA LEU A 211 -27.58 6.02 19.50
C LEU A 211 -28.11 6.18 18.08
N GLN A 212 -27.30 6.73 17.17
CA GLN A 212 -27.68 6.93 15.78
C GLN A 212 -27.27 5.79 14.85
N GLN A 213 -26.40 4.88 15.30
CA GLN A 213 -25.82 3.80 14.51
C GLN A 213 -26.88 3.03 13.72
N ARG A 214 -27.90 2.49 14.40
CA ARG A 214 -28.95 1.69 13.73
C ARG A 214 -29.69 2.49 12.65
N LYS A 215 -30.00 3.76 12.92
CA LYS A 215 -30.72 4.63 11.99
C LYS A 215 -29.87 4.95 10.76
N ILE A 216 -28.61 5.31 10.96
CA ILE A 216 -27.65 5.64 9.90
C ILE A 216 -27.39 4.39 9.04
N GLU A 217 -27.10 3.25 9.67
CA GLU A 217 -26.90 1.99 8.96
C GLU A 217 -28.11 1.58 8.13
N GLN A 218 -29.32 1.68 8.69
CA GLN A 218 -30.55 1.36 7.96
C GLN A 218 -30.73 2.30 6.76
N ARG A 219 -30.45 3.60 6.92
CA ARG A 219 -30.54 4.58 5.83
C ARG A 219 -29.56 4.26 4.70
N ILE A 220 -28.33 3.89 5.03
CA ILE A 220 -27.29 3.50 4.06
C ILE A 220 -27.65 2.20 3.36
N CYS A 221 -28.03 1.16 4.12
CA CYS A 221 -28.39 -0.13 3.53
C CYS A 221 -29.58 0.03 2.58
N ASN A 222 -30.62 0.77 2.99
CA ASN A 222 -31.76 1.07 2.13
C ASN A 222 -31.36 1.80 0.84
N ALA A 223 -30.35 2.68 0.89
CA ALA A 223 -29.87 3.37 -0.29
C ALA A 223 -29.07 2.43 -1.22
N ILE A 224 -28.26 1.53 -0.65
CA ILE A 224 -27.53 0.50 -1.41
C ILE A 224 -28.53 -0.48 -2.04
N THR A 225 -29.52 -0.97 -1.30
CA THR A 225 -30.63 -1.78 -1.82
C THR A 225 -31.33 -1.07 -2.98
N LYS A 226 -31.62 0.24 -2.86
CA LYS A 226 -32.22 1.02 -3.97
C LYS A 226 -31.33 1.16 -5.19
N SER A 227 -30.01 1.09 -5.03
CA SER A 227 -29.07 1.14 -6.15
C SER A 227 -29.01 -0.18 -6.94
N HIS A 228 -29.41 -1.30 -6.32
CA HIS A 228 -29.50 -2.60 -6.96
C HIS A 228 -30.77 -2.69 -7.83
N PRO A 229 -30.68 -3.09 -9.13
CA PRO A 229 -31.84 -3.16 -10.03
C PRO A 229 -33.00 -4.01 -9.49
N GLN A 230 -32.67 -5.15 -8.87
CA GLN A 230 -33.65 -6.05 -8.24
C GLN A 230 -33.97 -5.72 -6.78
N ARG A 231 -33.37 -4.66 -6.21
CA ARG A 231 -33.51 -4.29 -4.80
C ARG A 231 -33.23 -5.42 -3.82
N ASN A 232 -32.21 -6.23 -4.13
CA ASN A 232 -31.75 -7.28 -3.23
C ASN A 232 -31.15 -6.68 -1.96
N ASP A 233 -31.17 -7.49 -0.90
CA ASP A 233 -30.64 -7.09 0.40
C ASP A 233 -29.12 -6.90 0.39
N VAL A 234 -28.60 -6.33 1.47
CA VAL A 234 -27.18 -6.02 1.63
C VAL A 234 -26.56 -6.99 2.64
N TYR A 235 -25.47 -7.64 2.22
CA TYR A 235 -24.64 -8.43 3.11
C TYR A 235 -23.56 -7.54 3.76
N LYS A 236 -23.48 -7.52 5.09
CA LYS A 236 -22.44 -6.80 5.81
C LYS A 236 -21.35 -7.77 6.27
N SER A 237 -20.09 -7.39 6.05
CA SER A 237 -18.92 -8.12 6.49
C SER A 237 -18.09 -7.24 7.43
N ASP A 238 -18.07 -7.61 8.71
CA ASP A 238 -17.30 -6.95 9.76
C ASP A 238 -15.89 -7.56 9.81
N LEU A 239 -14.93 -6.87 9.20
CA LEU A 239 -13.58 -7.39 8.98
C LEU A 239 -12.77 -7.48 10.27
N ASP A 240 -13.01 -6.60 11.25
CA ASP A 240 -12.34 -6.60 12.54
C ASP A 240 -12.66 -7.86 13.36
N LYS A 241 -13.82 -8.48 13.09
CA LYS A 241 -14.23 -9.74 13.72
C LYS A 241 -13.80 -10.99 12.96
N THR A 242 -13.55 -10.88 11.66
CA THR A 242 -13.33 -12.05 10.80
C THR A 242 -11.86 -12.28 10.43
N LEU A 243 -11.03 -11.24 10.48
CA LEU A 243 -9.65 -11.25 9.98
C LEU A 243 -8.66 -10.81 11.07
N PRO A 244 -7.38 -11.23 10.97
CA PRO A 244 -6.35 -10.77 11.91
C PRO A 244 -6.13 -9.26 11.78
N ASN A 245 -5.90 -8.60 12.91
CA ASN A 245 -5.64 -7.15 12.93
C ASN A 245 -4.23 -6.83 12.40
N ILE A 246 -3.93 -5.54 12.23
CA ILE A 246 -2.65 -5.09 11.67
C ILE A 246 -1.44 -5.46 12.53
N GLN A 247 -1.59 -5.54 13.86
CA GLN A 247 -0.51 -5.94 14.77
C GLN A 247 -0.20 -7.43 14.64
N ASP A 248 -1.23 -8.28 14.52
CA ASP A 248 -1.07 -9.71 14.28
C ASP A 248 -0.31 -9.95 12.95
N ILE A 249 -0.71 -9.24 11.89
CA ILE A 249 -0.04 -9.29 10.57
C ILE A 249 1.43 -8.87 10.68
N GLN A 250 1.72 -7.79 11.40
CA GLN A 250 3.10 -7.32 11.63
C GLN A 250 3.94 -8.36 12.38
N VAL A 251 3.40 -8.95 13.44
CA VAL A 251 4.10 -10.00 14.22
C VAL A 251 4.38 -11.23 13.35
N ALA A 252 3.40 -11.66 12.54
CA ALA A 252 3.56 -12.79 11.64
C ALA A 252 4.68 -12.56 10.62
N PHE A 253 4.73 -11.36 10.04
CA PHE A 253 5.79 -10.99 9.11
C PHE A 253 7.17 -10.88 9.74
N VAL A 254 7.29 -10.33 10.95
CA VAL A 254 8.57 -10.29 11.67
C VAL A 254 9.10 -11.70 11.90
N LYS A 255 8.24 -12.65 12.31
CA LYS A 255 8.61 -14.07 12.47
C LYS A 255 9.04 -14.70 11.14
N LEU A 256 8.27 -14.48 10.07
CA LEU A 256 8.62 -14.99 8.73
C LEU A 256 9.98 -14.47 8.28
N LYS A 257 10.21 -13.17 8.43
CA LYS A 257 11.49 -12.56 8.08
C LYS A 257 12.64 -13.13 8.88
N GLN A 258 12.49 -13.27 10.20
CA GLN A 258 13.51 -13.91 11.04
C GLN A 258 13.83 -15.32 10.56
N LEU A 259 12.80 -16.11 10.26
CA LEU A 259 12.95 -17.46 9.74
C LEU A 259 13.75 -17.48 8.41
N CYS A 260 13.45 -16.58 7.48
CA CYS A 260 14.13 -16.49 6.18
C CYS A 260 15.58 -15.99 6.23
N VAL A 261 16.02 -15.35 7.32
CA VAL A 261 17.39 -14.79 7.44
C VAL A 261 18.25 -15.50 8.48
N ASN A 262 17.77 -16.61 9.04
CA ASN A 262 18.52 -17.40 10.00
C ASN A 262 19.74 -18.07 9.33
N GLU A 263 20.93 -17.82 9.90
CA GLU A 263 22.15 -18.55 9.54
C GLU A 263 22.88 -19.09 10.79
N PRO A 264 23.45 -20.30 10.74
CA PRO A 264 23.45 -21.23 9.61
C PRO A 264 22.12 -21.97 9.45
N PHE A 265 21.74 -22.28 8.21
CA PHE A 265 20.56 -23.10 7.90
C PHE A 265 20.86 -24.57 8.21
N GLU A 266 20.86 -24.92 9.49
CA GLU A 266 21.08 -26.29 9.99
C GLU A 266 19.77 -26.96 10.44
N GLU A 267 18.62 -26.50 9.95
CA GLU A 267 17.32 -27.06 10.29
C GLU A 267 16.93 -28.20 9.34
N THR A 268 16.31 -29.25 9.90
CA THR A 268 15.65 -30.28 9.09
C THR A 268 14.39 -29.70 8.43
N GLU A 269 13.97 -30.25 7.29
CA GLU A 269 12.77 -29.79 6.57
C GLU A 269 11.51 -29.77 7.47
N GLU A 270 11.31 -30.79 8.31
CA GLU A 270 10.19 -30.85 9.25
C GLU A 270 10.19 -29.70 10.26
N LYS A 271 11.37 -29.34 10.79
CA LYS A 271 11.53 -28.21 11.71
C LYS A 271 11.26 -26.89 10.98
N TRP A 272 11.77 -26.75 9.76
CA TRP A 272 11.52 -25.58 8.93
C TRP A 272 10.01 -25.37 8.67
N LEU A 273 9.30 -26.42 8.25
CA LEU A 273 7.85 -26.36 8.01
C LEU A 273 7.08 -26.03 9.29
N SER A 274 7.47 -26.61 10.42
CA SER A 274 6.88 -26.27 11.73
C SER A 274 7.14 -24.81 12.10
N SER A 275 8.37 -24.32 11.89
CA SER A 275 8.75 -22.93 12.11
C SER A 275 7.96 -21.98 11.20
N LEU A 276 7.76 -22.34 9.93
CA LEU A 276 6.98 -21.59 8.96
C LEU A 276 5.51 -21.51 9.39
N GLU A 277 4.90 -22.61 9.81
CA GLU A 277 3.54 -22.63 10.35
C GLU A 277 3.42 -21.70 11.58
N ASN A 278 4.42 -21.73 12.48
CA ASN A 278 4.47 -20.88 13.66
C ASN A 278 4.59 -19.37 13.37
N THR A 279 4.95 -18.98 12.13
CA THR A 279 4.89 -17.58 11.70
C THR A 279 3.44 -17.09 11.54
N ARG A 280 2.50 -17.98 11.22
CA ARG A 280 1.11 -17.69 10.81
C ARG A 280 0.95 -16.88 9.52
N TRP A 281 2.02 -16.56 8.80
CA TRP A 281 1.91 -15.76 7.58
C TRP A 281 1.01 -16.42 6.53
N LEU A 282 1.27 -17.70 6.22
CA LEU A 282 0.46 -18.46 5.26
C LEU A 282 -0.98 -18.71 5.75
N GLU A 283 -1.19 -18.79 7.07
CA GLU A 283 -2.53 -18.85 7.67
C GLU A 283 -3.32 -17.58 7.33
N TYR A 284 -2.69 -16.41 7.44
CA TYR A 284 -3.30 -15.13 7.13
C TYR A 284 -3.51 -14.96 5.62
N VAL A 285 -2.53 -15.30 4.77
CA VAL A 285 -2.71 -15.34 3.31
C VAL A 285 -3.97 -16.16 2.95
N ARG A 286 -4.10 -17.37 3.50
CA ARG A 286 -5.29 -18.22 3.31
C ARG A 286 -6.57 -17.57 3.84
N ALA A 287 -6.55 -16.96 5.01
CA ALA A 287 -7.73 -16.34 5.62
C ALA A 287 -8.30 -15.20 4.75
N PHE A 288 -7.45 -14.31 4.23
CA PHE A 288 -7.87 -13.22 3.34
C PHE A 288 -8.39 -13.74 2.00
N LEU A 289 -7.72 -14.72 1.40
CA LEU A 289 -8.19 -15.34 0.14
C LEU A 289 -9.54 -16.05 0.30
N LYS A 290 -9.69 -16.83 1.38
CA LYS A 290 -10.96 -17.52 1.70
C LYS A 290 -12.09 -16.51 1.89
N HIS A 291 -11.87 -15.47 2.68
CA HIS A 291 -12.88 -14.45 2.94
C HIS A 291 -13.26 -13.69 1.66
N ALA A 292 -12.29 -13.31 0.83
CA ALA A 292 -12.55 -12.70 -0.47
C ALA A 292 -13.38 -13.62 -1.38
N ALA A 293 -13.05 -14.91 -1.46
CA ALA A 293 -13.79 -15.90 -2.25
C ALA A 293 -15.25 -16.09 -1.76
N GLU A 294 -15.47 -16.07 -0.44
CA GLU A 294 -16.83 -16.11 0.13
C GLU A 294 -17.65 -14.87 -0.28
N LEU A 295 -17.03 -13.68 -0.27
CA LEU A 295 -17.70 -12.45 -0.70
C LEU A 295 -17.93 -12.40 -2.22
N VAL A 296 -17.03 -12.98 -3.01
CA VAL A 296 -17.25 -13.21 -4.45
C VAL A 296 -18.50 -14.06 -4.67
N TYR A 297 -18.67 -15.15 -3.92
CA TYR A 297 -19.89 -15.97 -3.99
C TYR A 297 -21.15 -15.19 -3.59
N VAL A 298 -21.06 -14.32 -2.59
CA VAL A 298 -22.18 -13.44 -2.18
C VAL A 298 -22.56 -12.45 -3.30
N LEU A 299 -21.57 -11.79 -3.91
CA LEU A 299 -21.80 -10.82 -4.99
C LEU A 299 -22.32 -11.48 -6.27
N GLU A 300 -21.69 -12.59 -6.70
CA GLU A 300 -21.98 -13.18 -8.00
C GLU A 300 -23.13 -14.19 -7.95
N SER A 301 -23.07 -15.15 -7.02
CA SER A 301 -24.07 -16.24 -6.96
C SER A 301 -25.32 -15.84 -6.19
N LYS A 302 -25.19 -15.16 -5.04
CA LYS A 302 -26.36 -14.69 -4.26
C LYS A 302 -26.92 -13.35 -4.75
N ARG A 303 -26.17 -12.62 -5.58
CA ARG A 303 -26.56 -11.30 -6.13
C ARG A 303 -26.92 -10.29 -5.04
N LEU A 304 -26.15 -10.30 -3.94
CA LEU A 304 -26.30 -9.35 -2.85
C LEU A 304 -25.17 -8.32 -2.92
N SER A 305 -25.49 -7.06 -2.65
CA SER A 305 -24.43 -6.05 -2.46
C SER A 305 -23.71 -6.30 -1.14
N VAL A 306 -22.41 -6.08 -1.10
CA VAL A 306 -21.54 -6.32 0.06
C VAL A 306 -21.03 -4.99 0.62
N VAL A 307 -21.18 -4.82 1.94
CA VAL A 307 -20.58 -3.72 2.70
C VAL A 307 -19.47 -4.27 3.58
N LEU A 308 -18.23 -3.88 3.28
CA LEU A 308 -17.06 -4.11 4.11
C LEU A 308 -16.99 -3.06 5.20
N GLN A 309 -16.99 -3.49 6.45
CA GLN A 309 -16.87 -2.64 7.62
C GLN A 309 -15.58 -2.97 8.37
N GLU A 310 -14.85 -1.93 8.74
CA GLU A 310 -13.59 -1.96 9.49
C GLU A 310 -13.51 -0.67 10.31
N GLU A 311 -12.81 -0.64 11.44
CA GLU A 311 -12.75 0.50 12.34
C GLU A 311 -12.49 1.83 11.60
N GLU A 312 -11.35 1.93 10.91
CA GLU A 312 -11.03 3.10 10.10
C GLU A 312 -11.38 2.90 8.61
N GLY A 313 -11.58 1.66 8.15
CA GLY A 313 -11.83 1.37 6.73
C GLY A 313 -10.65 1.73 5.82
N ARG A 314 -9.42 1.46 6.28
CA ARG A 314 -8.18 1.88 5.62
C ARG A 314 -7.10 0.79 5.52
N ASP A 315 -7.29 -0.39 6.10
CA ASP A 315 -6.29 -1.45 6.07
C ASP A 315 -6.84 -2.75 5.48
N LEU A 316 -7.54 -3.55 6.28
CA LEU A 316 -8.03 -4.87 5.89
C LEU A 316 -9.04 -4.77 4.75
N SER A 317 -9.87 -3.71 4.76
CA SER A 317 -10.83 -3.44 3.71
C SER A 317 -10.17 -3.12 2.36
N CYS A 318 -8.93 -2.60 2.33
CA CYS A 318 -8.17 -2.43 1.09
C CYS A 318 -7.87 -3.79 0.44
N ILE A 319 -7.39 -4.75 1.24
CA ILE A 319 -7.04 -6.10 0.76
C ILE A 319 -8.30 -6.77 0.19
N ILE A 320 -9.36 -6.85 1.00
CA ILE A 320 -10.57 -7.57 0.61
C ILE A 320 -11.25 -6.90 -0.60
N ALA A 321 -11.36 -5.57 -0.62
CA ALA A 321 -11.94 -4.88 -1.77
C ALA A 321 -11.15 -5.09 -3.06
N SER A 322 -9.81 -5.14 -2.95
CA SER A 322 -8.93 -5.36 -4.10
C SER A 322 -9.00 -6.81 -4.58
N LEU A 323 -8.95 -7.80 -3.68
CA LEU A 323 -9.01 -9.22 -4.04
C LEU A 323 -10.33 -9.59 -4.72
N VAL A 324 -11.47 -9.13 -4.17
CA VAL A 324 -12.78 -9.36 -4.78
C VAL A 324 -12.82 -8.78 -6.20
N GLN A 325 -12.27 -7.59 -6.40
CA GLN A 325 -12.17 -6.93 -7.70
C GLN A 325 -11.26 -7.70 -8.67
N VAL A 326 -10.09 -8.17 -8.23
CA VAL A 326 -9.17 -9.00 -9.05
C VAL A 326 -9.82 -10.33 -9.46
N MET A 327 -10.60 -10.94 -8.57
CA MET A 327 -11.30 -12.21 -8.82
C MET A 327 -12.46 -12.05 -9.82
N LEU A 328 -13.19 -10.94 -9.78
CA LEU A 328 -14.43 -10.76 -10.55
C LEU A 328 -14.26 -9.94 -11.85
N ASP A 329 -13.31 -9.03 -11.92
CA ASP A 329 -13.17 -8.10 -13.05
C ASP A 329 -11.85 -8.34 -13.80
N PRO A 330 -11.88 -8.91 -15.02
CA PRO A 330 -10.68 -9.12 -15.85
C PRO A 330 -9.85 -7.86 -16.09
N TYR A 331 -10.46 -6.67 -16.07
CA TYR A 331 -9.73 -5.42 -16.22
C TYR A 331 -8.62 -5.30 -15.19
N PHE A 332 -8.87 -5.64 -13.93
CA PHE A 332 -7.90 -5.52 -12.84
C PHE A 332 -6.78 -6.58 -12.88
N ARG A 333 -6.81 -7.52 -13.83
CA ARG A 333 -5.72 -8.47 -14.10
C ARG A 333 -4.80 -8.02 -15.25
N THR A 334 -5.13 -6.89 -15.88
CA THR A 334 -4.21 -6.16 -16.79
C THR A 334 -3.25 -5.29 -15.98
N ILE A 335 -2.09 -4.92 -16.54
CA ILE A 335 -1.14 -4.00 -15.91
C ILE A 335 -1.82 -2.67 -15.61
N THR A 336 -2.48 -2.08 -16.62
CA THR A 336 -3.14 -0.77 -16.47
C THR A 336 -4.28 -0.84 -15.45
N GLY A 337 -5.08 -1.90 -15.49
CA GLY A 337 -6.16 -2.08 -14.53
C GLY A 337 -5.67 -2.34 -13.12
N PHE A 338 -4.62 -3.13 -12.91
CA PHE A 338 -4.06 -3.34 -11.58
C PHE A 338 -3.46 -2.05 -11.00
N GLN A 339 -2.81 -1.22 -11.82
CA GLN A 339 -2.39 0.12 -11.40
C GLN A 339 -3.59 1.01 -11.03
N SER A 340 -4.65 0.98 -11.84
CA SER A 340 -5.91 1.68 -11.56
C SER A 340 -6.54 1.21 -10.24
N LEU A 341 -6.49 -0.10 -9.95
CA LEU A 341 -6.98 -0.69 -8.71
C LEU A 341 -6.18 -0.19 -7.50
N ILE A 342 -4.85 -0.24 -7.56
CA ILE A 342 -3.97 0.26 -6.49
C ILE A 342 -4.22 1.75 -6.27
N GLN A 343 -4.30 2.52 -7.35
CA GLN A 343 -4.55 3.95 -7.26
C GLN A 343 -5.88 4.25 -6.58
N LYS A 344 -6.96 3.54 -6.93
CA LYS A 344 -8.29 3.74 -6.37
C LYS A 344 -8.39 3.25 -4.92
N GLU A 345 -8.09 1.98 -4.68
CA GLU A 345 -8.40 1.28 -3.42
C GLU A 345 -7.37 1.49 -2.31
N TRP A 346 -6.16 1.96 -2.66
CA TRP A 346 -5.07 2.17 -1.72
C TRP A 346 -4.71 3.64 -1.64
N VAL A 347 -4.26 4.24 -2.75
CA VAL A 347 -3.74 5.61 -2.75
C VAL A 347 -4.86 6.62 -2.49
N MET A 348 -5.91 6.61 -3.31
CA MET A 348 -7.02 7.56 -3.19
C MET A 348 -7.97 7.24 -2.05
N ALA A 349 -8.17 5.96 -1.72
CA ALA A 349 -8.90 5.56 -0.53
C ALA A 349 -8.18 5.93 0.78
N GLY A 350 -6.91 6.35 0.74
CA GLY A 350 -6.17 6.88 1.89
C GLY A 350 -5.56 5.81 2.78
N TYR A 351 -5.09 4.70 2.20
CA TYR A 351 -4.24 3.73 2.90
C TYR A 351 -2.98 4.44 3.45
N PRO A 352 -2.65 4.27 4.74
CA PRO A 352 -1.61 5.06 5.37
C PRO A 352 -0.19 4.55 5.06
N PHE A 353 0.27 4.66 3.81
CA PHE A 353 1.57 4.11 3.35
C PHE A 353 2.74 4.60 4.20
N LEU A 354 2.82 5.91 4.51
CA LEU A 354 3.93 6.48 5.28
C LEU A 354 4.08 5.83 6.67
N ASP A 355 2.94 5.61 7.34
CA ASP A 355 2.91 5.01 8.68
C ASP A 355 3.12 3.50 8.62
N ARG A 356 2.52 2.81 7.63
CA ARG A 356 2.60 1.35 7.46
C ARG A 356 3.98 0.88 7.00
N CYS A 357 4.61 1.63 6.10
CA CYS A 357 5.99 1.40 5.66
C CYS A 357 7.02 1.98 6.63
N ASN A 358 6.59 2.76 7.65
CA ASN A 358 7.43 3.33 8.70
C ASN A 358 8.70 4.04 8.16
N HIS A 359 8.53 4.91 7.16
CA HIS A 359 9.66 5.63 6.54
C HIS A 359 10.30 6.65 7.48
N LEU A 360 9.53 7.18 8.44
CA LEU A 360 10.00 8.15 9.43
C LEU A 360 10.40 7.52 10.76
N LYS A 361 10.45 6.18 10.84
CA LYS A 361 10.95 5.42 12.01
C LYS A 361 10.29 5.78 13.35
N ARG A 362 9.02 6.18 13.30
CA ARG A 362 8.24 6.68 14.44
C ARG A 362 6.86 6.05 14.57
N SER A 363 6.50 5.16 13.65
CA SER A 363 5.15 4.58 13.60
C SER A 363 5.08 3.31 14.44
N GLU A 364 4.19 3.29 15.43
CA GLU A 364 3.78 2.07 16.14
C GLU A 364 2.79 1.23 15.32
N LYS A 365 2.37 1.73 14.16
CA LYS A 365 1.43 1.08 13.24
C LYS A 365 2.12 0.59 11.96
N GLU A 366 3.41 0.23 12.04
CA GLU A 366 4.10 -0.48 10.96
C GLU A 366 3.43 -1.83 10.74
N ALA A 367 3.04 -2.13 9.50
CA ALA A 367 2.42 -3.41 9.14
C ALA A 367 2.51 -3.66 7.63
N PRO A 368 2.85 -4.88 7.17
CA PRO A 368 3.04 -5.23 5.76
C PRO A 368 1.71 -5.53 5.06
N VAL A 369 0.66 -4.72 5.31
CA VAL A 369 -0.70 -4.97 4.79
C VAL A 369 -0.72 -4.93 3.26
N PHE A 370 0.02 -4.00 2.63
CA PHE A 370 0.14 -3.97 1.18
C PHE A 370 0.93 -5.17 0.63
N LEU A 371 1.98 -5.63 1.32
CA LEU A 371 2.69 -6.86 0.95
C LEU A 371 1.78 -8.08 1.06
N LEU A 372 0.94 -8.18 2.10
CA LEU A 372 -0.04 -9.27 2.23
C LEU A 372 -1.02 -9.28 1.05
N PHE A 373 -1.44 -8.10 0.56
CA PHE A 373 -2.23 -8.00 -0.67
C PHE A 373 -1.46 -8.49 -1.89
N LEU A 374 -0.18 -8.14 -2.04
CA LEU A 374 0.63 -8.60 -3.16
C LEU A 374 0.88 -10.12 -3.10
N ASP A 375 1.13 -10.68 -1.92
CA ASP A 375 1.27 -12.13 -1.71
C ASP A 375 -0.03 -12.86 -2.06
N THR A 376 -1.17 -12.42 -1.51
CA THR A 376 -2.47 -13.00 -1.86
C THR A 376 -2.79 -12.88 -3.36
N THR A 377 -2.39 -11.79 -4.02
CA THR A 377 -2.50 -11.66 -5.48
C THR A 377 -1.57 -12.63 -6.22
N TRP A 378 -0.34 -12.80 -5.74
CA TRP A 378 0.60 -13.78 -6.27
C TRP A 378 0.06 -15.21 -6.15
N GLN A 379 -0.60 -15.58 -5.05
CA GLN A 379 -1.27 -16.88 -4.92
C GLN A 379 -2.35 -17.10 -6.01
N LEU A 380 -3.08 -16.04 -6.41
CA LEU A 380 -4.05 -16.12 -7.50
C LEU A 380 -3.37 -16.24 -8.87
N LEU A 381 -2.26 -15.51 -9.06
CA LEU A 381 -1.44 -15.58 -10.26
C LEU A 381 -0.87 -16.99 -10.45
N GLU A 382 -0.28 -17.58 -9.41
CA GLU A 382 0.28 -18.94 -9.45
C GLU A 382 -0.78 -20.00 -9.79
N GLN A 383 -2.00 -19.86 -9.24
CA GLN A 383 -3.11 -20.78 -9.54
C GLN A 383 -3.67 -20.60 -10.94
N CYS A 384 -3.64 -19.37 -11.48
CA CYS A 384 -4.22 -19.03 -12.78
C CYS A 384 -3.28 -18.15 -13.64
N PRO A 385 -2.08 -18.60 -14.05
CA PRO A 385 -1.08 -17.72 -14.66
C PRO A 385 -1.55 -17.05 -15.95
N ALA A 386 -2.30 -17.78 -16.79
CA ALA A 386 -2.84 -17.27 -18.06
C ALA A 386 -3.92 -16.20 -17.89
N ALA A 387 -4.40 -15.97 -16.67
CA ALA A 387 -5.45 -15.00 -16.38
C ALA A 387 -4.91 -13.60 -16.09
N PHE A 388 -3.59 -13.44 -15.92
CA PHE A 388 -2.92 -12.19 -15.58
C PHE A 388 -2.01 -11.75 -16.72
N GLU A 389 -2.02 -10.45 -17.02
CA GLU A 389 -1.10 -9.85 -17.99
C GLU A 389 0.31 -9.68 -17.41
N PHE A 390 0.42 -9.56 -16.09
CA PHE A 390 1.67 -9.32 -15.38
C PHE A 390 2.19 -10.59 -14.67
N SER A 391 3.48 -10.59 -14.33
CA SER A 391 4.17 -11.70 -13.65
C SER A 391 4.44 -11.41 -12.17
N GLU A 392 5.00 -12.39 -11.47
CA GLU A 392 5.55 -12.20 -10.11
C GLU A 392 6.56 -11.04 -10.03
N THR A 393 7.33 -10.81 -11.09
CA THR A 393 8.34 -9.74 -11.16
C THR A 393 7.68 -8.37 -11.02
N TYR A 394 6.52 -8.19 -11.64
CA TYR A 394 5.78 -6.93 -11.54
C TYR A 394 5.29 -6.68 -10.10
N LEU A 395 4.82 -7.71 -9.40
CA LEU A 395 4.41 -7.61 -7.99
C LEU A 395 5.61 -7.31 -7.09
N ALA A 396 6.77 -7.92 -7.34
CA ALA A 396 8.01 -7.62 -6.61
C ALA A 396 8.47 -6.17 -6.81
N VAL A 397 8.42 -5.65 -8.05
CA VAL A 397 8.78 -4.25 -8.35
C VAL A 397 7.82 -3.27 -7.66
N LEU A 398 6.52 -3.58 -7.63
CA LEU A 398 5.53 -2.78 -6.89
C LEU A 398 5.85 -2.73 -5.40
N HIS A 399 6.19 -3.87 -4.81
CA HIS A 399 6.59 -3.95 -3.41
C HIS A 399 7.85 -3.14 -3.13
N ASP A 400 8.90 -3.29 -3.96
CA ASP A 400 10.13 -2.51 -3.85
C ASP A 400 9.86 -1.00 -3.93
N SER A 401 8.93 -0.59 -4.81
CA SER A 401 8.54 0.81 -4.98
C SER A 401 7.90 1.42 -3.72
N THR A 402 7.32 0.62 -2.83
CA THR A 402 6.85 1.13 -1.53
C THR A 402 7.98 1.43 -0.56
N ARG A 403 9.19 0.89 -0.79
CA ARG A 403 10.36 1.09 0.05
C ARG A 403 11.32 2.10 -0.52
N VAL A 404 11.38 2.16 -1.84
CA VAL A 404 12.15 3.14 -2.61
C VAL A 404 11.36 4.44 -2.61
N ALA A 405 11.67 5.32 -1.64
CA ALA A 405 11.04 6.63 -1.52
C ALA A 405 11.53 7.59 -2.62
N LEU A 406 11.29 7.24 -3.89
CA LEU A 406 11.56 8.01 -5.10
C LEU A 406 10.28 8.61 -5.69
N PHE A 407 9.18 7.86 -5.67
CA PHE A 407 7.92 8.23 -6.33
C PHE A 407 6.86 8.62 -5.32
N GLY A 408 6.02 9.61 -5.66
CA GLY A 408 4.98 10.15 -4.78
C GLY A 408 3.84 9.18 -4.41
N THR A 409 3.68 8.10 -5.18
CA THR A 409 2.51 7.21 -5.11
C THR A 409 2.32 6.56 -3.73
N PHE A 410 3.42 6.14 -3.08
CA PHE A 410 3.39 5.41 -1.80
C PHE A 410 4.01 6.19 -0.64
N LEU A 411 4.07 7.53 -0.70
CA LEU A 411 4.76 8.36 0.29
C LEU A 411 3.87 9.03 1.33
N PHE A 412 2.56 8.97 1.17
CA PHE A 412 1.62 9.74 1.98
C PHE A 412 0.58 8.84 2.62
N ASN A 413 -0.01 9.31 3.72
CA ASN A 413 -1.07 8.63 4.44
C ASN A 413 -2.48 8.91 3.90
N SER A 414 -2.62 9.96 3.07
CA SER A 414 -3.87 10.29 2.39
C SER A 414 -3.62 11.24 1.22
N PRO A 415 -4.60 11.37 0.29
CA PRO A 415 -4.55 12.37 -0.78
C PRO A 415 -4.43 13.81 -0.23
N HIS A 416 -5.11 14.11 0.88
CA HIS A 416 -5.01 15.41 1.56
C HIS A 416 -3.57 15.71 1.99
N GLN A 417 -2.89 14.76 2.64
CA GLN A 417 -1.51 14.97 3.10
C GLN A 417 -0.58 15.26 1.90
N ARG A 418 -0.77 14.58 0.78
CA ARG A 418 -0.02 14.85 -0.46
C ARG A 418 -0.25 16.28 -0.97
N VAL A 419 -1.51 16.73 -1.02
CA VAL A 419 -1.85 18.09 -1.46
C VAL A 419 -1.23 19.14 -0.52
N GLN A 420 -1.37 18.96 0.80
CA GLN A 420 -0.82 19.85 1.81
C GLN A 420 0.71 20.01 1.67
N GLN A 421 1.42 18.91 1.41
CA GLN A 421 2.87 18.93 1.19
C GLN A 421 3.25 19.54 -0.16
N SER A 422 2.41 19.41 -1.18
CA SER A 422 2.64 20.00 -2.51
C SER A 422 2.44 21.52 -2.55
N THR A 423 1.65 22.08 -1.61
CA THR A 423 1.41 23.53 -1.50
C THR A 423 2.53 24.29 -0.77
N ASP A 424 3.42 23.62 -0.05
CA ASP A 424 4.61 24.26 0.53
C ASP A 424 5.59 24.62 -0.60
N SER A 425 5.88 25.92 -0.76
CA SER A 425 6.65 26.52 -1.88
C SER A 425 8.03 25.90 -2.17
N ARG A 426 8.55 25.07 -1.26
CA ARG A 426 9.78 24.28 -1.42
C ARG A 426 9.59 22.98 -2.23
N ILE A 427 8.34 22.65 -2.61
CA ILE A 427 7.90 21.30 -3.02
C ILE A 427 6.99 21.37 -4.26
N LYS A 428 7.40 22.07 -5.31
CA LYS A 428 6.75 21.91 -6.62
C LYS A 428 7.31 20.67 -7.32
N GLY A 429 6.56 19.56 -7.36
CA GLY A 429 6.82 18.51 -8.37
C GLY A 429 6.58 17.05 -8.02
N ILE A 430 6.23 16.66 -6.78
CA ILE A 430 5.98 15.24 -6.47
C ILE A 430 4.62 14.86 -7.05
N LYS A 431 4.63 14.40 -8.31
CA LYS A 431 3.45 13.84 -8.96
C LYS A 431 3.30 12.38 -8.56
N GLN A 432 2.06 11.92 -8.52
CA GLN A 432 1.78 10.49 -8.58
C GLN A 432 2.31 10.01 -9.91
N ASP A 433 3.15 8.98 -9.85
CA ASP A 433 3.76 8.41 -11.03
C ASP A 433 3.69 6.89 -10.92
N PHE A 434 2.84 6.29 -11.75
CA PHE A 434 2.85 4.85 -12.02
C PHE A 434 3.78 4.50 -13.18
N SER A 435 4.56 5.47 -13.69
CA SER A 435 5.90 5.19 -14.23
C SER A 435 6.80 4.71 -13.08
N LEU A 436 6.37 3.67 -12.38
CA LEU A 436 7.24 2.65 -11.86
C LEU A 436 8.26 2.46 -12.99
N GLY A 437 9.54 2.72 -12.75
CA GLY A 437 10.57 2.46 -13.75
C GLY A 437 10.71 0.95 -13.95
N ILE A 438 9.68 0.32 -14.52
CA ILE A 438 9.58 -1.10 -14.87
C ILE A 438 10.19 -1.29 -16.24
#